data_AF-A0A9P1FVS5-F1
#
_entry.id   AF-A0A9P1FVS5-F1
#
_cell.length_a   1.000
_cell.length_b   1.000
_cell.length_c   1.000
_cell.angle_alpha   90.00
_cell.angle_beta   90.00
_cell.angle_gamma   90.00
#
_symmetry.space_group_name_H-M   'P 1'
#
loop_
_entity.id
_entity.type
_entity.pdbx_description
1 polymer ?
#
loop_
_entity_poly.entity_id
_entity_poly.type
_entity_poly.pdbx_seq_one_letter_code
_entity_poly.pdbx_strand_id
1 'polypeptide(L)'
;MGAANRQSAFQSATTTDFNKASEAYSFRVSGSICLANLGKLPVLPGLHGKSWISVPEESELVQQGYANTAPIVQHAAEYQELLSDSHDILYTLADSMAEEITFQHDHDWTLFPEVGHAAKGLGYEEWAFCLAICPSQSVWAVGMAGQQKKRLQAARLAMSVALAAMHNTTDKKLRDSATRSPAFISFCKIADINVEDSVPHPALAPSQRHTGRAGHAGDEDHEGHEGHEGHDDWKWNKKSQPKEWNKDWKDWKDSNHQDEGAYEADPENGEAEEEPFDETTEAQKISAFQEEAEEIEEWKEAEEPPEGPPEEPPEEPAEEPAKEPAEEATEEPAEEPAEELEEFQVEPEELVRPEEPEADAEEAEPQHEKREETEGLQEEFEEVLAEALEAGQDAMEDALEEEPEEVKPPPPKRQRQARPEPLKRDAPHWIYLEQMPGELQDFGSETLVLASDGARKGDMYSQAEKALNIMIGDLASEVQCHDDPNWKKFPEVGAELKLLAEKKECFTVVISPTRCLWGVGVSMKRPVRQQAAMLALAVQVALQTKEMGEEIPDLSATKAVADFLEGAQAARDELLPSFRGNN
;
A
#
# COMPACT_ATOMS: atom_id res chain seq x y z
N MET A 1 -45.29 -1.30 40.37
CA MET A 1 -44.47 -2.53 40.54
C MET A 1 -44.58 -3.31 39.22
N GLY A 2 -43.77 -3.12 38.18
CA GLY A 2 -42.43 -2.56 38.08
C GLY A 2 -41.40 -3.70 37.95
N ALA A 3 -40.99 -4.00 36.71
CA ALA A 3 -39.91 -4.90 36.27
C ALA A 3 -40.24 -6.41 36.10
N ALA A 4 -40.34 -6.84 34.83
CA ALA A 4 -39.73 -8.06 34.26
C ALA A 4 -40.13 -8.19 32.78
N ASN A 5 -39.24 -8.79 31.96
CA ASN A 5 -39.43 -9.17 30.55
C ASN A 5 -39.21 -8.13 29.45
N ARG A 6 -37.94 -7.81 29.18
CA ARG A 6 -37.42 -7.52 27.82
C ARG A 6 -35.98 -8.03 27.67
N GLN A 7 -35.83 -9.33 27.47
CA GLN A 7 -34.63 -9.96 26.92
C GLN A 7 -35.08 -11.22 26.18
N SER A 8 -35.39 -11.09 24.88
CA SER A 8 -35.58 -12.20 23.92
C SER A 8 -36.18 -11.63 22.63
N ALA A 9 -35.36 -10.97 21.80
CA ALA A 9 -35.62 -10.77 20.38
C ALA A 9 -34.44 -10.00 19.75
N PHE A 10 -33.26 -10.61 19.66
CA PHE A 10 -32.18 -10.08 18.82
C PHE A 10 -31.13 -11.15 18.46
N GLN A 11 -31.57 -12.33 18.02
CA GLN A 11 -30.70 -13.32 17.36
C GLN A 11 -31.56 -14.15 16.40
N SER A 12 -31.73 -13.65 15.17
CA SER A 12 -32.15 -14.41 13.98
C SER A 12 -32.31 -13.41 12.83
N ALA A 13 -31.20 -13.08 12.17
CA ALA A 13 -31.21 -12.61 10.78
C ALA A 13 -30.06 -13.35 10.11
N THR A 14 -30.47 -14.26 9.23
CA THR A 14 -29.65 -15.25 8.56
C THR A 14 -29.00 -14.66 7.31
N THR A 15 -27.87 -15.27 6.92
CA THR A 15 -26.96 -15.02 5.78
C THR A 15 -27.62 -14.86 4.39
N THR A 16 -28.95 -14.85 4.29
CA THR A 16 -29.71 -14.79 3.03
C THR A 16 -29.94 -13.36 2.54
N ASP A 17 -29.80 -12.34 3.39
CA ASP A 17 -30.07 -10.94 3.00
C ASP A 17 -28.88 -10.24 2.31
N PHE A 18 -27.67 -10.80 2.37
CA PHE A 18 -26.49 -10.23 1.68
C PHE A 18 -26.54 -10.47 0.16
N ASN A 19 -27.05 -11.63 -0.29
CA ASN A 19 -27.18 -11.95 -1.72
C ASN A 19 -28.33 -11.19 -2.41
N LYS A 20 -29.39 -10.82 -1.67
CA LYS A 20 -30.48 -9.99 -2.23
C LYS A 20 -30.11 -8.51 -2.36
N ALA A 21 -29.20 -8.02 -1.52
CA ALA A 21 -28.67 -6.67 -1.65
C ALA A 21 -27.72 -6.54 -2.86
N SER A 22 -26.96 -7.59 -3.21
CA SER A 22 -26.12 -7.58 -4.43
C SER A 22 -26.94 -7.70 -5.72
N GLU A 23 -28.01 -8.51 -5.74
CA GLU A 23 -28.93 -8.57 -6.90
C GLU A 23 -29.69 -7.25 -7.11
N ALA A 24 -30.10 -6.57 -6.04
CA ALA A 24 -30.81 -5.29 -6.14
C ALA A 24 -29.89 -4.11 -6.54
N TYR A 25 -28.58 -4.20 -6.29
CA TYR A 25 -27.58 -3.24 -6.78
C TYR A 25 -27.16 -3.54 -8.23
N SER A 26 -27.09 -4.82 -8.60
CA SER A 26 -26.81 -5.27 -9.98
C SER A 26 -27.92 -4.86 -10.96
N PHE A 27 -29.19 -4.85 -10.54
CA PHE A 27 -30.31 -4.51 -11.43
C PHE A 27 -30.46 -3.01 -11.76
N ARG A 28 -29.79 -2.09 -11.05
CA ARG A 28 -29.81 -0.64 -11.35
C ARG A 28 -28.58 -0.12 -12.09
N VAL A 29 -27.58 -0.97 -12.34
CA VAL A 29 -26.42 -0.68 -13.22
C VAL A 29 -26.56 -1.43 -14.56
N SER A 30 -27.77 -1.86 -14.93
CA SER A 30 -28.13 -2.26 -16.31
C SER A 30 -28.25 -1.07 -17.28
N GLY A 31 -27.74 0.11 -16.91
CA GLY A 31 -27.32 1.07 -17.90
C GLY A 31 -26.02 0.55 -18.51
N SER A 32 -26.13 -0.39 -19.46
CA SER A 32 -25.03 -0.82 -20.32
C SER A 32 -24.34 0.43 -20.87
N ILE A 33 -23.24 0.85 -20.25
CA ILE A 33 -22.22 1.58 -20.96
C ILE A 33 -21.70 0.55 -21.94
N CYS A 34 -22.15 0.61 -23.19
CA CYS A 34 -21.67 -0.25 -24.26
C CYS A 34 -20.17 0.00 -24.47
N LEU A 35 -19.32 -0.66 -23.67
CA LEU A 35 -17.86 -0.75 -23.86
C LEU A 35 -17.50 -1.77 -24.96
N ALA A 36 -18.50 -2.33 -25.66
CA ALA A 36 -18.35 -3.33 -26.72
C ALA A 36 -17.63 -2.83 -28.00
N ASN A 37 -17.00 -1.65 -27.99
CA ASN A 37 -16.35 -1.05 -29.17
C ASN A 37 -14.87 -0.66 -28.93
N LEU A 38 -14.17 -1.34 -28.01
CA LEU A 38 -12.72 -1.15 -27.77
C LEU A 38 -11.83 -2.14 -28.53
N GLY A 39 -12.36 -2.84 -29.54
CA GLY A 39 -11.60 -3.79 -30.36
C GLY A 39 -10.68 -3.11 -31.38
N LYS A 40 -9.36 -3.22 -31.15
CA LYS A 40 -8.26 -2.93 -32.10
C LYS A 40 -8.17 -1.49 -32.62
N LEU A 41 -7.51 -0.62 -31.87
CA LEU A 41 -6.91 0.60 -32.41
C LEU A 41 -5.37 0.52 -32.39
N PRO A 42 -4.69 1.10 -33.39
CA PRO A 42 -3.24 1.02 -33.52
C PRO A 42 -2.52 1.76 -32.38
N VAL A 43 -1.55 1.07 -31.76
CA VAL A 43 -0.63 1.63 -30.77
C VAL A 43 0.25 2.68 -31.45
N LEU A 44 0.10 3.96 -31.12
CA LEU A 44 1.00 5.01 -31.59
C LEU A 44 2.22 5.11 -30.65
N PRO A 45 3.45 5.10 -31.19
CA PRO A 45 4.66 5.22 -30.37
C PRO A 45 4.77 6.62 -29.77
N GLY A 46 4.85 6.71 -28.44
CA GLY A 46 5.13 7.96 -27.70
C GLY A 46 3.94 8.59 -26.98
N LEU A 47 2.75 7.99 -27.03
CA LEU A 47 1.59 8.37 -26.21
C LEU A 47 1.19 7.17 -25.35
N HIS A 48 1.96 6.92 -24.28
CA HIS A 48 1.71 5.86 -23.30
C HIS A 48 0.51 6.17 -22.36
N GLY A 49 -0.52 6.82 -22.89
CA GLY A 49 -1.65 7.40 -22.14
C GLY A 49 -3.00 6.69 -22.31
N LYS A 50 -3.10 5.67 -23.16
CA LYS A 50 -4.30 4.84 -23.27
C LYS A 50 -3.94 3.39 -23.01
N SER A 51 -4.09 2.96 -21.77
CA SER A 51 -3.95 1.55 -21.47
C SER A 51 -5.02 1.20 -20.47
N TRP A 52 -6.16 0.81 -20.98
CA TRP A 52 -7.03 -0.11 -20.27
C TRP A 52 -6.52 -1.50 -20.62
N ILE A 53 -6.26 -2.33 -19.62
CA ILE A 53 -5.99 -3.76 -19.84
C ILE A 53 -7.31 -4.52 -19.81
N SER A 54 -7.34 -5.65 -20.51
CA SER A 54 -8.41 -6.64 -20.41
C SER A 54 -7.81 -7.95 -19.92
N VAL A 55 -8.37 -8.52 -18.88
CA VAL A 55 -8.02 -9.86 -18.38
C VAL A 55 -9.03 -10.90 -18.89
N PRO A 56 -8.65 -12.19 -18.97
CA PRO A 56 -9.59 -13.26 -19.31
C PRO A 56 -10.76 -13.37 -18.33
N GLU A 57 -11.87 -13.95 -18.78
CA GLU A 57 -13.05 -14.17 -17.93
C GLU A 57 -12.78 -15.17 -16.80
N GLU A 58 -11.79 -16.04 -16.99
CA GLU A 58 -11.33 -17.01 -16.02
C GLU A 58 -10.39 -16.41 -14.97
N SER A 59 -10.02 -15.14 -15.07
CA SER A 59 -9.17 -14.47 -14.08
C SER A 59 -9.81 -14.48 -12.68
N GLU A 60 -8.99 -14.55 -11.64
CA GLU A 60 -9.50 -14.54 -10.25
C GLU A 60 -10.28 -13.26 -9.96
N LEU A 61 -9.87 -12.14 -10.56
CA LEU A 61 -10.57 -10.86 -10.45
C LEU A 61 -11.98 -10.93 -11.05
N VAL A 62 -12.13 -11.48 -12.25
CA VAL A 62 -13.46 -11.61 -12.87
C VAL A 62 -14.33 -12.62 -12.11
N GLN A 63 -13.75 -13.73 -11.64
CA GLN A 63 -14.45 -14.70 -10.80
C GLN A 63 -14.92 -14.11 -9.45
N GLN A 64 -14.18 -13.14 -8.91
CA GLN A 64 -14.57 -12.37 -7.72
C GLN A 64 -15.61 -11.28 -8.00
N GLY A 65 -16.05 -11.13 -9.26
CA GLY A 65 -17.09 -10.17 -9.67
C GLY A 65 -16.57 -8.78 -10.04
N TYR A 66 -15.25 -8.62 -10.22
CA TYR A 66 -14.69 -7.38 -10.75
C TYR A 66 -14.84 -7.32 -12.28
N ALA A 67 -14.82 -6.11 -12.85
CA ALA A 67 -14.83 -5.93 -14.29
C ALA A 67 -13.62 -6.62 -14.96
N ASN A 68 -13.78 -7.16 -16.17
CA ASN A 68 -12.66 -7.75 -16.92
C ASN A 68 -11.70 -6.71 -17.52
N THR A 69 -11.99 -5.42 -17.35
CA THR A 69 -11.17 -4.30 -17.82
C THR A 69 -10.82 -3.36 -16.69
N ALA A 70 -9.62 -2.80 -16.73
CA ALA A 70 -9.14 -1.85 -15.73
C ALA A 70 -8.11 -0.88 -16.32
N PRO A 71 -8.04 0.36 -15.82
CA PRO A 71 -7.00 1.29 -16.23
C PRO A 71 -5.65 0.85 -15.64
N ILE A 72 -4.60 0.98 -16.46
CA ILE A 72 -3.21 0.83 -16.04
C ILE A 72 -2.46 2.15 -16.22
N VAL A 73 -1.73 2.54 -15.19
CA VAL A 73 -0.90 3.75 -15.18
C VAL A 73 0.54 3.35 -14.89
N GLN A 74 1.45 3.79 -15.74
CA GLN A 74 2.88 3.64 -15.55
C GLN A 74 3.44 4.91 -14.91
N HIS A 75 4.25 4.77 -13.87
CA HIS A 75 4.90 5.93 -13.26
C HIS A 75 5.90 6.55 -14.24
N ALA A 76 5.61 7.77 -14.71
CA ALA A 76 6.48 8.55 -15.57
C ALA A 76 6.75 9.93 -14.97
N ALA A 77 7.96 10.46 -15.21
CA ALA A 77 8.36 11.79 -14.71
C ALA A 77 7.47 12.92 -15.27
N GLU A 78 6.88 12.71 -16.45
CA GLU A 78 5.95 13.66 -17.09
C GLU A 78 4.67 13.87 -16.27
N TYR A 79 4.27 12.87 -15.47
CA TYR A 79 3.08 12.92 -14.63
C TYR A 79 3.43 13.09 -13.15
N GLN A 80 4.65 13.54 -12.82
CA GLN A 80 5.13 13.56 -11.44
C GLN A 80 4.22 14.37 -10.50
N GLU A 81 3.74 15.54 -10.95
CA GLU A 81 2.80 16.40 -10.20
C GLU A 81 1.47 15.67 -9.94
N LEU A 82 0.96 14.95 -10.94
CA LEU A 82 -0.29 14.19 -10.80
C LEU A 82 -0.12 12.94 -9.92
N LEU A 83 1.05 12.31 -9.99
CA LEU A 83 1.40 11.14 -9.18
C LEU A 83 1.63 11.51 -7.72
N SER A 84 2.19 12.70 -7.41
CA SER A 84 2.26 13.21 -6.04
C SER A 84 0.87 13.48 -5.47
N ASP A 85 -0.04 14.03 -6.27
CA ASP A 85 -1.42 14.35 -5.87
C ASP A 85 -2.37 13.14 -5.91
N SER A 86 -1.91 11.99 -6.40
CA SER A 86 -2.74 10.79 -6.61
C SER A 86 -3.50 10.34 -5.36
N HIS A 87 -2.93 10.54 -4.18
CA HIS A 87 -3.58 10.24 -2.91
C HIS A 87 -4.77 11.18 -2.66
N ASP A 88 -4.58 12.49 -2.76
CA ASP A 88 -5.62 13.48 -2.51
C ASP A 88 -6.75 13.40 -3.54
N ILE A 89 -6.42 13.12 -4.80
CA ILE A 89 -7.39 12.89 -5.87
C ILE A 89 -8.22 11.64 -5.54
N LEU A 90 -7.56 10.54 -5.20
CA LEU A 90 -8.25 9.29 -4.86
C LEU A 90 -9.19 9.48 -3.68
N TYR A 91 -8.75 10.12 -2.59
CA TYR A 91 -9.59 10.35 -1.41
C TYR A 91 -10.76 11.29 -1.71
N THR A 92 -10.56 12.28 -2.57
CA THR A 92 -11.65 13.18 -3.00
C THR A 92 -12.73 12.42 -3.78
N LEU A 93 -12.33 11.46 -4.63
CA LEU A 93 -13.25 10.65 -5.44
C LEU A 93 -13.89 9.51 -4.63
N ALA A 94 -13.09 8.77 -3.86
CA ALA A 94 -13.52 7.61 -3.10
C ALA A 94 -14.35 8.01 -1.86
N ASP A 95 -14.07 9.17 -1.24
CA ASP A 95 -14.77 9.65 -0.04
C ASP A 95 -14.72 8.57 1.06
N SER A 96 -15.85 8.14 1.60
CA SER A 96 -15.92 7.05 2.60
C SER A 96 -15.40 5.70 2.10
N MET A 97 -15.29 5.49 0.79
CA MET A 97 -14.81 4.23 0.21
C MET A 97 -13.28 4.12 0.25
N ALA A 98 -12.56 5.22 0.54
CA ALA A 98 -11.10 5.22 0.53
C ALA A 98 -10.49 4.19 1.50
N GLU A 99 -11.16 3.93 2.62
CA GLU A 99 -10.74 2.95 3.64
C GLU A 99 -10.91 1.49 3.19
N GLU A 100 -11.76 1.24 2.20
CA GLU A 100 -12.03 -0.11 1.67
C GLU A 100 -11.09 -0.47 0.51
N ILE A 101 -10.35 0.51 -0.02
CA ILE A 101 -9.43 0.30 -1.13
C ILE A 101 -8.16 -0.37 -0.61
N THR A 102 -7.87 -1.56 -1.13
CA THR A 102 -6.66 -2.32 -0.80
C THR A 102 -5.64 -2.22 -1.92
N PHE A 103 -4.37 -2.29 -1.57
CA PHE A 103 -3.25 -2.22 -2.52
C PHE A 103 -2.39 -3.47 -2.37
N GLN A 104 -2.28 -4.25 -3.45
CA GLN A 104 -1.49 -5.49 -3.46
C GLN A 104 -0.33 -5.34 -4.43
N HIS A 105 0.90 -5.53 -3.94
CA HIS A 105 2.09 -5.44 -4.76
C HIS A 105 2.45 -6.82 -5.32
N ASP A 106 2.60 -6.90 -6.63
CA ASP A 106 3.08 -8.10 -7.31
C ASP A 106 4.36 -7.77 -8.08
N HIS A 107 5.47 -8.27 -7.56
CA HIS A 107 6.80 -7.98 -8.10
C HIS A 107 7.14 -8.82 -9.32
N ASP A 108 6.68 -10.07 -9.32
CA ASP A 108 7.15 -11.14 -10.21
C ASP A 108 6.00 -11.76 -11.01
N TRP A 109 4.81 -11.15 -10.97
CA TRP A 109 3.58 -11.61 -11.61
C TRP A 109 3.11 -12.97 -11.11
N THR A 110 3.35 -13.24 -9.83
CA THR A 110 3.02 -14.53 -9.21
C THR A 110 1.63 -14.55 -8.59
N LEU A 111 1.12 -13.39 -8.16
CA LEU A 111 -0.20 -13.25 -7.57
C LEU A 111 -1.28 -13.03 -8.64
N PHE A 112 -0.97 -12.22 -9.66
CA PHE A 112 -1.89 -11.88 -10.74
C PHE A 112 -1.20 -12.02 -12.12
N PRO A 113 -0.78 -13.23 -12.52
CA PRO A 113 -0.06 -13.47 -13.77
C PRO A 113 -0.83 -12.98 -15.00
N GLU A 114 -2.16 -13.09 -14.99
CA GLU A 114 -3.04 -12.61 -16.05
C GLU A 114 -2.97 -11.10 -16.26
N VAL A 115 -2.76 -10.33 -15.18
CA VAL A 115 -2.61 -8.87 -15.22
C VAL A 115 -1.27 -8.50 -15.85
N GLY A 116 -0.20 -9.20 -15.43
CA GLY A 116 1.13 -9.06 -16.03
C GLY A 116 1.14 -9.39 -17.52
N HIS A 117 0.53 -10.51 -17.90
CA HIS A 117 0.38 -10.91 -19.31
C HIS A 117 -0.44 -9.91 -20.13
N ALA A 118 -1.55 -9.40 -19.58
CA ALA A 118 -2.36 -8.38 -20.25
C ALA A 118 -1.57 -7.08 -20.46
N ALA A 119 -0.80 -6.63 -19.46
CA ALA A 119 0.07 -5.47 -19.57
C ALA A 119 1.18 -5.69 -20.62
N LYS A 120 1.83 -6.87 -20.63
CA LYS A 120 2.82 -7.24 -21.64
C LYS A 120 2.23 -7.23 -23.06
N GLY A 121 1.00 -7.67 -23.22
CA GLY A 121 0.25 -7.62 -24.48
C GLY A 121 0.05 -6.20 -25.02
N LEU A 122 0.05 -5.18 -24.15
CA LEU A 122 0.03 -3.76 -24.53
C LEU A 122 1.42 -3.16 -24.78
N GLY A 123 2.48 -3.95 -24.70
CA GLY A 123 3.86 -3.51 -24.91
C GLY A 123 4.53 -2.91 -23.67
N TYR A 124 3.95 -3.09 -22.48
CA TYR A 124 4.66 -2.79 -21.25
C TYR A 124 5.78 -3.81 -21.00
N GLU A 125 6.88 -3.32 -20.44
CA GLU A 125 7.95 -4.19 -19.95
C GLU A 125 7.47 -5.01 -18.74
N GLU A 126 8.23 -6.06 -18.39
CA GLU A 126 7.98 -6.92 -17.23
C GLU A 126 8.31 -6.17 -15.93
N TRP A 127 7.56 -5.11 -15.65
CA TRP A 127 7.69 -4.33 -14.44
C TRP A 127 6.75 -4.88 -13.37
N ALA A 128 7.27 -4.86 -12.14
CA ALA A 128 6.47 -5.04 -10.95
C ALA A 128 5.31 -4.03 -10.89
N PHE A 129 4.11 -4.50 -10.53
CA PHE A 129 2.90 -3.69 -10.48
C PHE A 129 2.18 -3.75 -9.14
N CYS A 130 1.30 -2.79 -8.90
CA CYS A 130 0.45 -2.68 -7.72
C CYS A 130 -0.99 -2.71 -8.19
N LEU A 131 -1.73 -3.69 -7.71
CA LEU A 131 -3.16 -3.82 -7.93
C LEU A 131 -3.89 -3.02 -6.85
N ALA A 132 -4.69 -2.04 -7.26
CA ALA A 132 -5.62 -1.37 -6.37
C ALA A 132 -7.00 -2.02 -6.55
N ILE A 133 -7.65 -2.43 -5.46
CA ILE A 133 -8.96 -3.10 -5.50
C ILE A 133 -9.93 -2.34 -4.59
N CYS A 134 -11.12 -2.02 -5.10
CA CYS A 134 -12.23 -1.41 -4.39
C CYS A 134 -13.46 -2.35 -4.40
N PRO A 135 -13.66 -3.18 -3.36
CA PRO A 135 -14.71 -4.20 -3.36
C PRO A 135 -16.13 -3.62 -3.47
N SER A 136 -16.43 -2.50 -2.81
CA SER A 136 -17.78 -1.90 -2.79
C SER A 136 -18.25 -1.37 -4.14
N GLN A 137 -17.32 -1.04 -5.03
CA GLN A 137 -17.61 -0.60 -6.40
C GLN A 137 -17.37 -1.71 -7.43
N SER A 138 -16.84 -2.86 -7.01
CA SER A 138 -16.39 -3.94 -7.91
C SER A 138 -15.44 -3.43 -9.00
N VAL A 139 -14.53 -2.52 -8.61
CA VAL A 139 -13.54 -1.91 -9.51
C VAL A 139 -12.13 -2.13 -9.02
N TRP A 140 -11.22 -2.26 -9.98
CA TRP A 140 -9.80 -2.41 -9.75
C TRP A 140 -8.99 -1.61 -10.77
N ALA A 141 -7.71 -1.42 -10.49
CA ALA A 141 -6.79 -0.65 -11.32
C ALA A 141 -5.34 -1.08 -11.09
N VAL A 142 -4.46 -0.75 -12.03
CA VAL A 142 -3.05 -1.19 -12.00
C VAL A 142 -2.08 -0.01 -12.05
N GLY A 143 -1.13 0.02 -11.12
CA GLY A 143 0.01 0.93 -11.14
C GLY A 143 1.32 0.22 -11.41
N MET A 144 2.10 0.65 -12.40
CA MET A 144 3.40 0.05 -12.73
C MET A 144 4.56 0.98 -12.39
N ALA A 145 5.56 0.47 -11.67
CA ALA A 145 6.85 1.13 -11.46
C ALA A 145 7.86 0.15 -10.84
N GLY A 146 9.16 0.37 -11.03
CA GLY A 146 10.19 -0.45 -10.38
C GLY A 146 10.27 -0.26 -8.85
N GLN A 147 9.93 0.92 -8.33
CA GLN A 147 9.96 1.21 -6.88
C GLN A 147 8.57 1.09 -6.27
N GLN A 148 8.44 0.39 -5.14
CA GLN A 148 7.15 0.13 -4.47
C GLN A 148 6.34 1.41 -4.20
N LYS A 149 6.96 2.48 -3.70
CA LYS A 149 6.30 3.77 -3.48
C LYS A 149 5.73 4.37 -4.78
N LYS A 150 6.54 4.37 -5.85
CA LYS A 150 6.15 4.89 -7.17
C LYS A 150 5.02 4.06 -7.77
N ARG A 151 5.07 2.75 -7.54
CA ARG A 151 4.08 1.77 -7.96
C ARG A 151 2.72 2.04 -7.29
N LEU A 152 2.75 2.31 -5.98
CA LEU A 152 1.58 2.68 -5.19
C LEU A 152 0.97 4.01 -5.65
N GLN A 153 1.79 5.04 -5.91
CA GLN A 153 1.32 6.31 -6.47
C GLN A 153 0.62 6.12 -7.82
N ALA A 154 1.24 5.33 -8.72
CA ALA A 154 0.65 5.00 -10.00
C ALA A 154 -0.69 4.24 -9.84
N ALA A 155 -0.78 3.31 -8.90
CA ALA A 155 -2.00 2.53 -8.65
C ALA A 155 -3.13 3.40 -8.08
N ARG A 156 -2.82 4.35 -7.20
CA ARG A 156 -3.80 5.35 -6.70
C ARG A 156 -4.33 6.22 -7.83
N LEU A 157 -3.44 6.65 -8.73
CA LEU A 157 -3.84 7.44 -9.89
C LEU A 157 -4.71 6.61 -10.85
N ALA A 158 -4.34 5.36 -11.11
CA ALA A 158 -5.12 4.43 -11.93
C ALA A 158 -6.51 4.17 -11.32
N MET A 159 -6.59 3.94 -10.01
CA MET A 159 -7.87 3.79 -9.30
C MET A 159 -8.71 5.08 -9.38
N SER A 160 -8.08 6.25 -9.29
CA SER A 160 -8.77 7.52 -9.49
C SER A 160 -9.40 7.62 -10.87
N VAL A 161 -8.68 7.17 -11.91
CA VAL A 161 -9.19 7.09 -13.29
C VAL A 161 -10.37 6.12 -13.37
N ALA A 162 -10.28 4.96 -12.74
CA ALA A 162 -11.35 3.96 -12.72
C ALA A 162 -12.64 4.51 -12.08
N LEU A 163 -12.52 5.14 -10.91
CA LEU A 163 -13.64 5.79 -10.22
C LEU A 163 -14.22 6.94 -11.07
N ALA A 164 -13.37 7.77 -11.67
CA ALA A 164 -13.82 8.84 -12.54
C ALA A 164 -14.62 8.33 -13.76
N ALA A 165 -14.27 7.15 -14.29
CA ALA A 165 -15.02 6.51 -15.38
C ALA A 165 -16.41 5.99 -14.93
N MET A 166 -16.56 5.61 -13.66
CA MET A 166 -17.85 5.18 -13.10
C MET A 166 -18.76 6.36 -12.72
N HIS A 167 -18.18 7.46 -12.27
CA HIS A 167 -18.95 8.61 -11.83
C HIS A 167 -19.57 9.32 -13.02
N ASN A 168 -20.89 9.60 -12.93
CA ASN A 168 -21.54 10.47 -13.89
C ASN A 168 -20.93 11.87 -13.83
N THR A 169 -20.97 12.58 -14.95
CA THR A 169 -20.42 13.94 -15.07
C THR A 169 -21.07 14.95 -14.11
N THR A 170 -22.25 14.66 -13.58
CA THR A 170 -22.90 15.51 -12.57
C THR A 170 -22.38 15.31 -11.15
N ASP A 171 -21.45 14.38 -10.92
CA ASP A 171 -20.96 14.08 -9.59
C ASP A 171 -20.14 15.25 -9.01
N LYS A 172 -20.51 15.68 -7.81
CA LYS A 172 -19.82 16.70 -7.04
C LYS A 172 -18.37 16.29 -6.76
N LYS A 173 -18.10 15.00 -6.52
CA LYS A 173 -16.75 14.50 -6.20
C LYS A 173 -15.78 14.69 -7.35
N LEU A 174 -16.22 14.39 -8.57
CA LEU A 174 -15.44 14.59 -9.78
C LEU A 174 -15.17 16.08 -10.05
N ARG A 175 -16.15 16.95 -9.78
CA ARG A 175 -15.95 18.42 -9.86
C ARG A 175 -14.99 18.96 -8.81
N ASP A 176 -15.08 18.46 -7.58
CA ASP A 176 -14.21 18.86 -6.48
C ASP A 176 -12.77 18.43 -6.78
N SER A 177 -12.55 17.21 -7.31
CA SER A 177 -11.23 16.76 -7.75
C SER A 177 -10.72 17.57 -8.95
N ALA A 178 -11.58 17.86 -9.93
CA ALA A 178 -11.27 18.69 -11.10
C ALA A 178 -10.80 20.11 -10.71
N THR A 179 -11.43 20.68 -9.69
CA THR A 179 -11.12 22.04 -9.20
C THR A 179 -9.77 22.07 -8.49
N ARG A 180 -9.43 20.99 -7.76
CA ARG A 180 -8.16 20.87 -7.03
C ARG A 180 -6.99 20.50 -7.94
N SER A 181 -7.22 19.58 -8.88
CA SER A 181 -6.19 19.08 -9.79
C SER A 181 -6.68 19.15 -11.25
N PRO A 182 -6.49 20.29 -11.95
CA PRO A 182 -6.86 20.42 -13.36
C PRO A 182 -6.00 19.51 -14.27
N ALA A 183 -4.80 19.14 -13.84
CA ALA A 183 -3.95 18.16 -14.52
C ALA A 183 -4.63 16.79 -14.61
N PHE A 184 -5.36 16.37 -13.56
CA PHE A 184 -6.11 15.12 -13.53
C PHE A 184 -7.18 15.06 -14.63
N ILE A 185 -7.86 16.17 -14.89
CA ILE A 185 -8.89 16.24 -15.94
C ILE A 185 -8.27 16.08 -17.33
N SER A 186 -7.10 16.68 -17.55
CA SER A 186 -6.35 16.50 -18.79
C SER A 186 -5.93 15.03 -18.94
N PHE A 187 -5.53 14.39 -17.84
CA PHE A 187 -5.18 12.97 -17.81
C PHE A 187 -6.39 12.05 -18.10
N CYS A 188 -7.56 12.31 -17.51
CA CYS A 188 -8.79 11.59 -17.80
C CYS A 188 -9.19 11.68 -19.29
N LYS A 189 -9.01 12.85 -19.93
CA LYS A 189 -9.25 13.01 -21.37
C LYS A 189 -8.31 12.15 -22.21
N ILE A 190 -7.03 12.07 -21.82
CA ILE A 190 -6.05 11.20 -22.49
C ILE A 190 -6.50 9.73 -22.35
N ALA A 191 -7.04 9.35 -21.19
CA ALA A 191 -7.62 8.04 -20.92
C ALA A 191 -9.01 7.81 -21.54
N ASP A 192 -9.50 8.73 -22.38
CA ASP A 192 -10.80 8.66 -23.05
C ASP A 192 -12.02 8.70 -22.12
N ILE A 193 -11.87 9.30 -20.94
CA ILE A 193 -12.96 9.54 -20.00
C ILE A 193 -13.49 10.95 -20.27
N ASN A 194 -14.74 11.04 -20.73
CA ASN A 194 -15.37 12.33 -20.98
C ASN A 194 -15.79 12.99 -19.65
N VAL A 195 -14.93 13.86 -19.13
CA VAL A 195 -15.19 14.62 -17.90
C VAL A 195 -15.75 16.03 -18.19
N GLU A 196 -15.73 16.51 -19.43
CA GLU A 196 -15.97 17.93 -19.75
C GLU A 196 -17.40 18.40 -19.45
N ASP A 197 -18.40 17.53 -19.56
CA ASP A 197 -19.79 17.88 -19.21
C ASP A 197 -19.97 18.15 -17.70
N SER A 198 -18.97 17.77 -16.90
CA SER A 198 -18.97 17.90 -15.45
C SER A 198 -18.53 19.26 -14.96
N VAL A 199 -17.55 19.86 -15.62
CA VAL A 199 -16.91 21.06 -15.11
C VAL A 199 -17.80 22.24 -15.47
N PRO A 200 -18.40 22.98 -14.50
CA PRO A 200 -19.11 24.19 -14.84
C PRO A 200 -18.10 25.13 -15.51
N HIS A 201 -18.29 25.40 -16.80
CA HIS A 201 -17.49 26.40 -17.50
C HIS A 201 -17.48 27.65 -16.64
N PRO A 202 -16.30 28.20 -16.28
CA PRO A 202 -16.24 29.44 -15.51
C PRO A 202 -17.08 30.43 -16.29
N ALA A 203 -18.21 30.84 -15.70
CA ALA A 203 -19.17 31.70 -16.38
C ALA A 203 -18.37 32.88 -16.92
N LEU A 204 -18.27 32.98 -18.26
CA LEU A 204 -17.53 34.04 -18.92
C LEU A 204 -17.92 35.33 -18.21
N ALA A 205 -16.98 35.93 -17.49
CA ALA A 205 -17.24 37.14 -16.72
C ALA A 205 -17.99 38.10 -17.64
N PRO A 206 -19.16 38.63 -17.25
CA PRO A 206 -20.01 39.38 -18.16
C PRO A 206 -19.18 40.50 -18.78
N SER A 207 -18.79 40.28 -20.03
CA SER A 207 -18.06 41.22 -20.86
C SER A 207 -18.71 42.57 -20.69
N GLN A 208 -17.95 43.55 -20.22
CA GLN A 208 -18.35 44.93 -19.98
C GLN A 208 -19.30 45.41 -21.08
N ARG A 209 -20.62 45.27 -20.84
CA ARG A 209 -21.61 45.93 -21.66
C ARG A 209 -21.54 47.38 -21.29
N HIS A 210 -20.98 48.16 -22.21
CA HIS A 210 -21.06 49.62 -22.27
C HIS A 210 -22.32 50.18 -21.60
N THR A 211 -22.17 50.75 -20.41
CA THR A 211 -23.15 51.68 -19.85
C THR A 211 -22.81 53.09 -20.34
N GLY A 212 -23.10 53.34 -21.61
CA GLY A 212 -23.34 54.72 -22.04
C GLY A 212 -24.72 55.15 -21.55
N ARG A 213 -24.81 55.92 -20.45
CA ARG A 213 -25.86 56.95 -20.26
C ARG A 213 -25.64 57.86 -19.04
N ALA A 214 -25.27 59.09 -19.37
CA ALA A 214 -25.74 60.38 -18.82
C ALA A 214 -26.17 60.49 -17.33
N GLY A 215 -25.34 61.23 -16.58
CA GLY A 215 -25.75 62.50 -15.96
C GLY A 215 -26.42 62.46 -14.59
N HIS A 216 -25.63 62.66 -13.53
CA HIS A 216 -26.09 63.48 -12.41
C HIS A 216 -24.91 64.14 -11.68
N ALA A 217 -25.08 65.43 -11.41
CA ALA A 217 -24.15 66.30 -10.70
C ALA A 217 -24.47 66.28 -9.19
N GLY A 218 -23.44 66.52 -8.38
CA GLY A 218 -23.48 66.59 -6.91
C GLY A 218 -22.17 66.01 -6.36
N ASP A 219 -21.07 66.76 -6.33
CA ASP A 219 -20.68 67.65 -5.21
C ASP A 219 -20.80 66.96 -3.85
N GLU A 220 -19.66 66.54 -3.29
CA GLU A 220 -19.12 67.01 -2.00
C GLU A 220 -17.96 66.09 -1.54
N ASP A 221 -16.74 66.64 -1.66
CA ASP A 221 -15.61 66.59 -0.72
C ASP A 221 -15.53 65.43 0.28
N HIS A 222 -14.52 64.56 0.14
CA HIS A 222 -13.70 64.13 1.29
C HIS A 222 -12.28 63.75 0.84
N GLU A 223 -11.34 64.59 1.25
CA GLU A 223 -9.90 64.41 1.16
C GLU A 223 -9.42 63.27 2.08
N GLY A 224 -8.42 62.53 1.60
CA GLY A 224 -7.28 62.10 2.40
C GLY A 224 -7.46 60.89 3.32
N HIS A 225 -6.98 59.73 2.88
CA HIS A 225 -5.98 59.04 3.71
C HIS A 225 -5.05 58.16 2.87
N GLU A 226 -3.77 58.52 2.92
CA GLU A 226 -2.65 57.79 2.38
C GLU A 226 -2.39 56.48 3.15
N GLY A 227 -2.02 55.45 2.38
CA GLY A 227 -0.97 54.47 2.66
C GLY A 227 -0.90 53.84 4.06
N HIS A 228 -1.34 52.59 4.16
CA HIS A 228 -0.71 51.65 5.09
C HIS A 228 -0.63 50.26 4.45
N GLU A 229 0.59 49.91 4.01
CA GLU A 229 0.97 48.54 3.67
C GLU A 229 0.87 47.69 4.94
N GLY A 230 -0.18 46.87 5.00
CA GLY A 230 -0.39 45.88 6.05
C GLY A 230 0.43 44.63 5.75
N HIS A 231 1.51 44.46 6.51
CA HIS A 231 2.19 43.19 6.71
C HIS A 231 1.20 42.23 7.39
N ASP A 232 0.78 41.16 6.71
CA ASP A 232 -0.14 40.15 7.26
C ASP A 232 0.58 39.29 8.32
N ASP A 233 0.38 39.71 9.56
CA ASP A 233 0.74 39.01 10.80
C ASP A 233 -0.21 37.81 10.97
N TRP A 234 0.19 36.63 10.48
CA TRP A 234 -0.54 35.37 10.63
C TRP A 234 -0.51 34.90 12.08
N LYS A 235 -1.40 35.48 12.91
CA LYS A 235 -1.63 35.01 14.28
C LYS A 235 -2.31 33.64 14.26
N TRP A 236 -1.50 32.61 14.45
CA TRP A 236 -1.90 31.24 14.73
C TRP A 236 -2.99 31.19 15.82
N ASN A 237 -4.20 30.77 15.43
CA ASN A 237 -5.35 30.67 16.31
C ASN A 237 -5.27 29.39 17.15
N LYS A 238 -4.82 29.52 18.40
CA LYS A 238 -4.71 28.44 19.41
C LYS A 238 -6.00 27.67 19.73
N LYS A 239 -7.15 28.00 19.12
CA LYS A 239 -8.46 27.42 19.45
C LYS A 239 -8.87 26.22 18.58
N SER A 240 -8.07 25.84 17.58
CA SER A 240 -8.40 24.75 16.64
C SER A 240 -7.62 23.46 16.93
N GLN A 241 -7.43 23.08 18.19
CA GLN A 241 -6.95 21.74 18.50
C GLN A 241 -8.15 20.80 18.73
N PRO A 242 -8.18 19.59 18.15
CA PRO A 242 -9.18 18.59 18.49
C PRO A 242 -9.12 18.28 19.98
N LYS A 243 -10.26 18.44 20.67
CA LYS A 243 -10.36 18.36 22.14
C LYS A 243 -10.12 16.97 22.72
N GLU A 244 -10.17 15.92 21.90
CA GLU A 244 -10.03 14.54 22.37
C GLU A 244 -8.58 14.14 22.63
N TRP A 245 -7.62 14.59 21.81
CA TRP A 245 -6.18 14.31 22.02
C TRP A 245 -5.62 14.99 23.28
N ASN A 246 -6.11 16.19 23.60
CA ASN A 246 -5.64 16.97 24.74
C ASN A 246 -6.11 16.40 26.10
N LYS A 247 -7.11 15.49 26.10
CA LYS A 247 -7.62 14.88 27.33
C LYS A 247 -6.70 13.78 27.82
N ASP A 248 -6.25 12.89 26.94
CA ASP A 248 -5.27 11.85 27.26
C ASP A 248 -3.92 12.45 27.66
N TRP A 249 -3.54 13.58 27.06
CA TRP A 249 -2.35 14.35 27.45
C TRP A 249 -2.46 14.95 28.86
N LYS A 250 -3.63 15.48 29.22
CA LYS A 250 -3.86 16.09 30.53
C LYS A 250 -3.92 15.03 31.63
N ASP A 251 -4.58 13.90 31.35
CA ASP A 251 -4.61 12.73 32.23
C ASP A 251 -3.21 12.10 32.38
N TRP A 252 -2.37 12.12 31.34
CA TRP A 252 -0.95 11.74 31.41
C TRP A 252 -0.12 12.69 32.28
N LYS A 253 -0.30 14.02 32.12
CA LYS A 253 0.45 15.02 32.89
C LYS A 253 0.05 15.04 34.37
N ASP A 254 -1.23 14.84 34.66
CA ASP A 254 -1.77 14.85 36.03
C ASP A 254 -1.47 13.53 36.77
N SER A 255 -1.32 12.41 36.05
CA SER A 255 -0.92 11.12 36.64
C SER A 255 0.58 11.03 37.00
N ASN A 256 1.43 11.87 36.39
CA ASN A 256 2.89 11.83 36.59
C ASN A 256 3.42 12.80 37.67
N HIS A 257 2.53 13.57 38.31
CA HIS A 257 2.89 14.48 39.40
C HIS A 257 2.49 13.99 40.80
N GLN A 258 1.89 12.79 40.93
CA GLN A 258 1.46 12.26 42.22
C GLN A 258 2.46 11.30 42.90
N ASP A 259 3.62 11.03 42.30
CA ASP A 259 4.61 10.09 42.87
C ASP A 259 6.01 10.69 43.08
N GLU A 260 6.08 12.00 43.35
CA GLU A 260 7.23 12.59 44.03
C GLU A 260 6.83 12.84 45.50
N GLY A 261 7.07 11.82 46.32
CA GLY A 261 7.00 11.94 47.77
C GLY A 261 7.90 13.09 48.24
N ALA A 262 7.26 14.06 48.89
CA ALA A 262 7.92 15.18 49.54
C ALA A 262 8.95 14.69 50.57
N TYR A 263 10.23 14.79 50.22
CA TYR A 263 11.30 14.92 51.22
C TYR A 263 11.35 16.41 51.61
N GLU A 264 10.66 16.76 52.68
CA GLU A 264 10.88 18.03 53.37
C GLU A 264 12.27 17.95 54.03
N ALA A 265 13.22 18.69 53.48
CA ALA A 265 14.52 18.90 54.09
C ALA A 265 14.38 19.85 55.28
N ASP A 266 14.58 19.31 56.48
CA ASP A 266 14.72 20.04 57.74
C ASP A 266 16.09 20.76 57.74
N PRO A 267 16.15 22.10 57.85
CA PRO A 267 17.42 22.81 57.75
C PRO A 267 17.90 23.21 59.14
N GLU A 268 18.47 22.29 59.93
CA GLU A 268 19.30 22.68 61.08
C GLU A 268 20.14 21.52 61.66
N ASN A 269 21.46 21.76 61.71
CA ASN A 269 22.50 21.07 62.50
C ASN A 269 23.03 19.70 62.03
N GLY A 270 24.37 19.61 61.94
CA GLY A 270 25.10 18.37 62.16
C GLY A 270 26.30 18.17 61.26
N GLU A 271 27.50 18.34 61.83
CA GLU A 271 28.80 18.03 61.24
C GLU A 271 28.86 16.57 60.77
N ALA A 272 29.36 16.33 59.56
CA ALA A 272 29.57 14.99 59.02
C ALA A 272 30.88 14.40 59.56
N GLU A 273 30.78 13.43 60.46
CA GLU A 273 31.83 12.44 60.71
C GLU A 273 31.78 11.37 59.61
N GLU A 274 32.92 11.12 58.98
CA GLU A 274 33.11 10.05 57.99
C GLU A 274 33.14 8.69 58.71
N GLU A 275 32.08 7.89 58.55
CA GLU A 275 32.10 6.48 58.95
C GLU A 275 32.77 5.61 57.86
N PRO A 276 33.58 4.61 58.25
CA PRO A 276 34.32 3.76 57.32
C PRO A 276 33.42 2.74 56.60
N PHE A 277 33.65 2.63 55.30
CA PHE A 277 33.00 1.71 54.36
C PHE A 277 33.34 0.24 54.69
N ASP A 278 32.33 -0.58 55.03
CA ASP A 278 32.50 -2.00 55.36
C ASP A 278 32.28 -2.89 54.13
N GLU A 279 33.38 -3.39 53.55
CA GLU A 279 33.45 -4.25 52.36
C GLU A 279 32.84 -5.66 52.57
N THR A 280 32.37 -6.02 53.77
CA THR A 280 31.91 -7.39 54.06
C THR A 280 30.50 -7.71 53.57
N THR A 281 29.70 -6.71 53.17
CA THR A 281 28.28 -6.93 52.79
C THR A 281 28.04 -7.25 51.31
N GLU A 282 29.00 -7.01 50.41
CA GLU A 282 28.87 -7.40 48.99
C GLU A 282 29.22 -8.87 48.76
N ALA A 283 30.22 -9.41 49.45
CA ALA A 283 30.62 -10.81 49.29
C ALA A 283 29.50 -11.79 49.71
N GLN A 284 28.70 -11.42 50.71
CA GLN A 284 27.54 -12.22 51.14
C GLN A 284 26.37 -12.17 50.16
N LYS A 285 26.20 -11.06 49.41
CA LYS A 285 25.14 -10.93 48.40
C LYS A 285 25.44 -11.73 47.13
N ILE A 286 26.73 -11.86 46.77
CA ILE A 286 27.15 -12.64 45.60
C ILE A 286 26.99 -14.15 45.86
N SER A 287 27.24 -14.61 47.09
CA SER A 287 27.06 -16.02 47.47
C SER A 287 25.60 -16.46 47.45
N ALA A 288 24.67 -15.60 47.89
CA ALA A 288 23.24 -15.91 47.89
C ALA A 288 22.65 -16.03 46.48
N PHE A 289 23.20 -15.31 45.50
CA PHE A 289 22.77 -15.37 44.10
C PHE A 289 23.29 -16.60 43.35
N GLN A 290 24.34 -17.25 43.84
CA GLN A 290 24.87 -18.47 43.22
C GLN A 290 24.08 -19.71 43.63
N GLU A 291 23.61 -19.80 44.89
CA GLU A 291 22.75 -20.91 45.33
C GLU A 291 21.38 -20.91 44.64
N GLU A 292 20.79 -19.73 44.38
CA GLU A 292 19.50 -19.62 43.68
C GLU A 292 19.59 -19.98 42.18
N ALA A 293 20.79 -19.88 41.57
CA ALA A 293 21.01 -20.25 40.17
C ALA A 293 21.17 -21.76 39.99
N GLU A 294 21.76 -22.46 40.96
CA GLU A 294 21.90 -23.93 40.93
C GLU A 294 20.54 -24.63 41.16
N GLU A 295 19.67 -24.05 41.98
CA GLU A 295 18.31 -24.58 42.21
C GLU A 295 17.43 -24.49 40.94
N ILE A 296 17.68 -23.55 40.02
CA ILE A 296 16.90 -23.41 38.77
C ILE A 296 17.33 -24.43 37.69
N GLU A 297 18.58 -24.89 37.69
CA GLU A 297 19.04 -25.95 36.77
C GLU A 297 18.47 -27.33 37.14
N GLU A 298 18.34 -27.63 38.43
CA GLU A 298 17.83 -28.93 38.90
C GLU A 298 16.36 -29.18 38.53
N TRP A 299 15.54 -28.12 38.40
CA TRP A 299 14.14 -28.26 38.00
C TRP A 299 13.94 -28.45 36.49
N LYS A 300 14.93 -28.09 35.66
CA LYS A 300 14.85 -28.28 34.20
C LYS A 300 15.15 -29.71 33.75
N GLU A 301 15.85 -30.49 34.56
CA GLU A 301 16.14 -31.90 34.27
C GLU A 301 14.97 -32.84 34.64
N ALA A 302 13.93 -32.34 35.34
CA ALA A 302 12.82 -33.15 35.84
C ALA A 302 11.55 -33.15 34.96
N GLU A 303 11.50 -32.39 33.87
CA GLU A 303 10.33 -32.28 32.97
C GLU A 303 10.57 -32.88 31.56
N GLU A 304 11.18 -34.05 31.46
CA GLU A 304 11.06 -34.86 30.24
C GLU A 304 9.74 -35.68 30.29
N PRO A 305 8.78 -35.43 29.38
CA PRO A 305 7.54 -36.20 29.33
C PRO A 305 7.82 -37.63 28.82
N PRO A 306 7.15 -38.66 29.35
CA PRO A 306 7.34 -40.03 28.89
C PRO A 306 6.83 -40.22 27.46
N GLU A 307 7.65 -40.86 26.63
CA GLU A 307 7.34 -41.25 25.26
C GLU A 307 6.01 -42.03 25.19
N GLY A 308 5.08 -41.49 24.40
CA GLY A 308 3.78 -42.11 24.15
C GLY A 308 3.89 -43.35 23.24
N PRO A 309 2.93 -44.28 23.32
CA PRO A 309 2.92 -45.49 22.50
C PRO A 309 2.65 -45.18 21.01
N PRO A 310 3.10 -46.05 20.09
CA PRO A 310 3.02 -45.81 18.65
C PRO A 310 1.57 -45.81 18.15
N GLU A 311 1.22 -44.78 17.38
CA GLU A 311 -0.07 -44.64 16.70
C GLU A 311 -0.23 -45.68 15.58
N GLU A 312 -1.41 -46.32 15.55
CA GLU A 312 -1.82 -47.24 14.49
C GLU A 312 -2.24 -46.45 13.23
N PRO A 313 -2.00 -47.01 12.02
CA PRO A 313 -2.33 -46.32 10.77
C PRO A 313 -3.85 -46.26 10.52
N PRO A 314 -4.34 -45.19 9.86
CA PRO A 314 -5.76 -44.97 9.64
C PRO A 314 -6.36 -45.96 8.63
N GLU A 315 -7.53 -46.50 8.96
CA GLU A 315 -8.36 -47.33 8.08
C GLU A 315 -8.94 -46.50 6.92
N GLU A 316 -8.80 -47.02 5.70
CA GLU A 316 -9.36 -46.49 4.46
C GLU A 316 -10.91 -46.54 4.47
N PRO A 317 -11.61 -45.45 4.09
CA PRO A 317 -13.05 -45.51 3.86
C PRO A 317 -13.37 -46.08 2.47
N ALA A 318 -14.31 -47.02 2.49
CA ALA A 318 -14.80 -47.82 1.37
C ALA A 318 -15.37 -47.02 0.17
N GLU A 319 -15.11 -47.55 -1.02
CA GLU A 319 -15.69 -47.15 -2.30
C GLU A 319 -17.23 -47.33 -2.33
N GLU A 320 -17.96 -46.28 -2.71
CA GLU A 320 -19.36 -46.37 -3.15
C GLU A 320 -19.44 -46.37 -4.70
N PRO A 321 -20.33 -47.19 -5.30
CA PRO A 321 -20.38 -47.36 -6.75
C PRO A 321 -21.19 -46.28 -7.48
N ALA A 322 -20.69 -45.94 -8.66
CA ALA A 322 -21.23 -45.02 -9.64
C ALA A 322 -22.71 -45.26 -10.02
N LYS A 323 -23.43 -44.16 -10.26
CA LYS A 323 -24.78 -44.13 -10.82
C LYS A 323 -24.73 -43.56 -12.24
N GLU A 324 -25.18 -44.37 -13.19
CA GLU A 324 -25.33 -44.04 -14.62
C GLU A 324 -26.25 -42.83 -14.86
N PRO A 325 -25.99 -42.00 -15.89
CA PRO A 325 -26.95 -41.01 -16.38
C PRO A 325 -27.89 -41.63 -17.43
N ALA A 326 -29.18 -41.37 -17.28
CA ALA A 326 -30.21 -41.72 -18.23
C ALA A 326 -30.29 -40.69 -19.38
N GLU A 327 -30.29 -41.21 -20.60
CA GLU A 327 -30.68 -40.54 -21.83
C GLU A 327 -32.15 -40.09 -21.77
N GLU A 328 -32.46 -38.88 -22.21
CA GLU A 328 -33.76 -38.62 -22.84
C GLU A 328 -33.64 -37.51 -23.90
N ALA A 329 -34.26 -37.79 -25.04
CA ALA A 329 -34.13 -37.09 -26.30
C ALA A 329 -35.33 -36.15 -26.55
N THR A 330 -35.20 -35.38 -27.64
CA THR A 330 -36.26 -34.80 -28.51
C THR A 330 -37.15 -33.69 -27.94
N GLU A 331 -37.12 -32.50 -28.58
CA GLU A 331 -38.11 -32.06 -29.59
C GLU A 331 -37.89 -30.57 -29.98
N GLU A 332 -37.45 -30.34 -31.23
CA GLU A 332 -37.91 -29.22 -32.07
C GLU A 332 -39.41 -29.45 -32.42
N PRO A 333 -40.26 -28.46 -32.82
CA PRO A 333 -39.93 -27.41 -33.81
C PRO A 333 -40.71 -26.06 -33.72
N ALA A 334 -40.42 -25.20 -34.70
CA ALA A 334 -41.37 -24.43 -35.53
C ALA A 334 -41.38 -22.88 -35.45
N GLU A 335 -41.09 -22.31 -36.62
CA GLU A 335 -41.81 -21.22 -37.34
C GLU A 335 -41.78 -19.77 -36.79
N GLU A 336 -40.99 -18.94 -37.49
CA GLU A 336 -41.32 -17.67 -38.17
C GLU A 336 -42.75 -17.06 -37.97
N PRO A 337 -42.91 -15.70 -38.00
CA PRO A 337 -42.60 -14.94 -39.21
C PRO A 337 -42.15 -13.46 -39.08
N ALA A 338 -41.74 -12.99 -40.26
CA ALA A 338 -41.40 -11.66 -40.74
C ALA A 338 -42.21 -10.44 -40.25
N GLU A 339 -41.50 -9.33 -40.01
CA GLU A 339 -41.88 -7.92 -40.29
C GLU A 339 -40.55 -7.20 -40.64
N GLU A 340 -40.27 -6.73 -41.85
CA GLU A 340 -40.80 -5.60 -42.65
C GLU A 340 -40.39 -4.20 -42.12
N LEU A 341 -39.71 -3.44 -43.01
CA LEU A 341 -39.45 -1.97 -43.03
C LEU A 341 -38.24 -1.47 -42.20
N GLU A 342 -37.34 -0.58 -42.64
CA GLU A 342 -37.33 0.43 -43.73
C GLU A 342 -35.93 0.61 -44.35
N GLU A 343 -35.90 0.87 -45.65
CA GLU A 343 -34.74 1.38 -46.39
C GLU A 343 -34.38 2.81 -45.95
N PHE A 344 -33.12 3.04 -45.57
CA PHE A 344 -32.54 4.38 -45.50
C PHE A 344 -31.43 4.49 -46.55
N GLN A 345 -31.69 5.24 -47.62
CA GLN A 345 -30.72 5.58 -48.66
C GLN A 345 -29.78 6.67 -48.14
N VAL A 346 -28.47 6.39 -48.11
CA VAL A 346 -27.42 7.39 -48.00
C VAL A 346 -26.48 7.22 -49.18
N GLU A 347 -26.35 8.27 -49.98
CA GLU A 347 -25.41 8.39 -51.10
C GLU A 347 -23.96 8.30 -50.60
N PRO A 348 -23.06 7.56 -51.27
CA PRO A 348 -21.64 7.68 -51.01
C PRO A 348 -21.00 8.77 -51.89
N GLU A 349 -20.41 9.76 -51.22
CA GLU A 349 -19.49 10.72 -51.81
C GLU A 349 -18.23 10.03 -52.36
N GLU A 350 -17.78 10.52 -53.52
CA GLU A 350 -16.59 10.10 -54.24
C GLU A 350 -15.31 10.30 -53.40
N LEU A 351 -14.62 9.20 -53.09
CA LEU A 351 -13.27 9.23 -52.52
C LEU A 351 -12.25 8.73 -53.55
N VAL A 352 -11.39 9.67 -53.91
CA VAL A 352 -10.28 9.59 -54.87
C VAL A 352 -9.27 8.51 -54.46
N ARG A 353 -9.03 7.55 -55.35
CA ARG A 353 -7.93 6.58 -55.26
C ARG A 353 -6.59 7.24 -55.58
N PRO A 354 -5.51 7.00 -54.81
CA PRO A 354 -4.15 7.12 -55.30
C PRO A 354 -3.71 5.82 -56.00
N GLU A 355 -2.94 6.01 -57.06
CA GLU A 355 -2.37 4.97 -57.94
C GLU A 355 -1.31 4.13 -57.21
N GLU A 356 -1.39 2.80 -57.36
CA GLU A 356 -0.29 1.87 -57.07
C GLU A 356 0.45 1.51 -58.37
N PRO A 357 1.78 1.32 -58.31
CA PRO A 357 2.56 0.94 -59.48
C PRO A 357 2.57 -0.58 -59.70
N GLU A 358 2.46 -0.96 -60.96
CA GLU A 358 2.60 -2.31 -61.50
C GLU A 358 4.01 -2.88 -61.24
N ALA A 359 4.08 -4.14 -60.84
CA ALA A 359 5.26 -4.97 -60.96
C ALA A 359 4.86 -6.40 -61.33
N ASP A 360 5.30 -6.80 -62.51
CA ASP A 360 5.22 -8.14 -63.09
C ASP A 360 5.87 -9.21 -62.20
N ALA A 361 5.23 -10.37 -62.05
CA ALA A 361 5.90 -11.61 -61.72
C ALA A 361 5.13 -12.83 -62.25
N GLU A 362 5.84 -13.53 -63.14
CA GLU A 362 5.54 -14.76 -63.88
C GLU A 362 4.74 -15.86 -63.16
N GLU A 363 3.80 -16.42 -63.92
CA GLU A 363 3.19 -17.74 -63.74
C GLU A 363 4.25 -18.86 -63.81
N ALA A 364 4.21 -19.76 -62.83
CA ALA A 364 4.78 -21.10 -62.95
C ALA A 364 3.81 -22.12 -62.33
N GLU A 365 3.13 -22.88 -63.20
CA GLU A 365 2.37 -24.08 -62.84
C GLU A 365 3.31 -25.19 -62.33
N PRO A 366 2.86 -26.03 -61.39
CA PRO A 366 3.34 -27.40 -61.34
C PRO A 366 2.21 -28.42 -61.54
N GLN A 367 2.56 -29.39 -62.38
CA GLN A 367 1.76 -30.53 -62.78
C GLN A 367 1.58 -31.52 -61.64
N HIS A 368 0.34 -32.00 -61.53
CA HIS A 368 -0.08 -33.19 -60.81
C HIS A 368 0.59 -34.44 -61.40
N GLU A 369 1.36 -35.20 -60.61
CA GLU A 369 1.53 -36.64 -60.88
C GLU A 369 1.86 -37.45 -59.61
N LYS A 370 0.90 -38.34 -59.29
CA LYS A 370 1.02 -39.65 -58.59
C LYS A 370 1.89 -39.76 -57.34
N ARG A 371 1.22 -39.87 -56.19
CA ARG A 371 1.79 -40.49 -54.98
C ARG A 371 0.71 -41.15 -54.13
N GLU A 372 0.16 -42.25 -54.61
CA GLU A 372 -0.57 -43.24 -53.81
C GLU A 372 0.39 -44.42 -53.64
N GLU A 373 1.05 -44.55 -52.48
CA GLU A 373 1.71 -45.79 -51.96
C GLU A 373 2.58 -45.55 -50.70
N THR A 374 2.33 -44.52 -49.88
CA THR A 374 3.13 -44.29 -48.64
C THR A 374 2.34 -44.21 -47.34
N GLU A 375 1.00 -44.33 -47.34
CA GLU A 375 0.20 -44.20 -46.12
C GLU A 375 0.32 -45.40 -45.16
N GLY A 376 0.62 -46.60 -45.65
CA GLY A 376 0.76 -47.79 -44.79
C GLY A 376 2.03 -47.85 -43.93
N LEU A 377 3.04 -47.02 -44.21
CA LEU A 377 4.30 -46.99 -43.45
C LEU A 377 4.34 -45.92 -42.36
N GLN A 378 3.41 -44.96 -42.37
CA GLN A 378 3.30 -43.94 -41.33
C GLN A 378 2.52 -44.47 -40.11
N GLU A 379 1.46 -45.27 -40.32
CA GLU A 379 0.70 -45.87 -39.22
C GLU A 379 1.54 -46.87 -38.41
N GLU A 380 2.35 -47.72 -39.05
CA GLU A 380 3.25 -48.65 -38.33
C GLU A 380 4.37 -47.91 -37.56
N PHE A 381 4.76 -46.71 -37.98
CA PHE A 381 5.78 -45.93 -37.26
C PHE A 381 5.19 -45.17 -36.07
N GLU A 382 3.95 -44.69 -36.18
CA GLU A 382 3.24 -44.02 -35.09
C GLU A 382 2.85 -45.00 -33.98
N GLU A 383 2.46 -46.23 -34.32
CA GLU A 383 2.13 -47.27 -33.32
C GLU A 383 3.38 -47.70 -32.51
N VAL A 384 4.54 -47.86 -33.17
CA VAL A 384 5.80 -48.17 -32.48
C VAL A 384 6.30 -46.98 -31.63
N LEU A 385 6.01 -45.74 -32.05
CA LEU A 385 6.38 -44.56 -31.27
C LEU A 385 5.49 -44.39 -30.04
N ALA A 386 4.21 -44.73 -30.13
CA ALA A 386 3.26 -44.69 -29.02
C ALA A 386 3.59 -45.75 -27.96
N GLU A 387 3.89 -46.99 -28.38
CA GLU A 387 4.24 -48.09 -27.46
C GLU A 387 5.58 -47.82 -26.73
N ALA A 388 6.52 -47.15 -27.40
CA ALA A 388 7.78 -46.71 -26.78
C ALA A 388 7.61 -45.53 -25.80
N LEU A 389 6.56 -44.72 -25.96
CA LEU A 389 6.27 -43.60 -25.07
C LEU A 389 5.57 -44.07 -23.79
N GLU A 390 4.60 -44.98 -23.88
CA GLU A 390 3.96 -45.59 -22.71
C GLU A 390 4.98 -46.38 -21.86
N ALA A 391 5.86 -47.16 -22.49
CA ALA A 391 6.90 -47.90 -21.76
C ALA A 391 7.96 -46.99 -21.08
N GLY A 392 8.02 -45.72 -21.47
CA GLY A 392 8.89 -44.71 -20.84
C GLY A 392 8.24 -43.99 -19.65
N GLN A 393 6.92 -43.93 -19.59
CA GLN A 393 6.20 -43.19 -18.54
C GLN A 393 6.11 -43.99 -17.24
N ASP A 394 5.88 -45.31 -17.31
CA ASP A 394 5.83 -46.18 -16.13
C ASP A 394 7.18 -46.30 -15.39
N ALA A 395 8.29 -46.09 -16.09
CA ALA A 395 9.63 -46.09 -15.49
C ALA A 395 10.03 -44.73 -14.86
N MET A 396 9.28 -43.66 -15.15
CA MET A 396 9.56 -42.31 -14.65
C MET A 396 8.72 -41.97 -13.40
N GLU A 397 7.55 -42.59 -13.25
CA GLU A 397 6.67 -42.39 -12.09
C GLU A 397 7.23 -43.01 -10.80
N ASP A 398 7.87 -44.17 -10.87
CA ASP A 398 8.57 -44.83 -9.74
C ASP A 398 9.87 -44.11 -9.30
N ALA A 399 10.33 -43.12 -10.07
CA ALA A 399 11.54 -42.33 -9.76
C ALA A 399 11.23 -40.93 -9.18
N LEU A 400 9.96 -40.57 -9.02
CA LEU A 400 9.50 -39.24 -8.58
C LEU A 400 8.97 -39.19 -7.14
N GLU A 401 8.92 -40.32 -6.40
CA GLU A 401 8.44 -40.34 -5.00
C GLU A 401 9.49 -40.04 -3.92
N GLU A 402 10.77 -39.80 -4.28
CA GLU A 402 11.76 -39.26 -3.36
C GLU A 402 12.31 -37.93 -3.90
N GLU A 403 11.51 -36.86 -3.81
CA GLU A 403 12.07 -35.51 -3.89
C GLU A 403 13.02 -35.31 -2.70
N PRO A 404 14.33 -35.15 -2.93
CA PRO A 404 15.26 -34.85 -1.84
C PRO A 404 14.86 -33.50 -1.27
N GLU A 405 14.51 -33.44 0.02
CA GLU A 405 14.24 -32.20 0.74
C GLU A 405 15.25 -31.14 0.29
N GLU A 406 14.78 -30.13 -0.44
CA GLU A 406 15.61 -29.09 -1.01
C GLU A 406 16.26 -28.34 0.16
N VAL A 407 17.51 -28.72 0.47
CA VAL A 407 18.31 -28.10 1.51
C VAL A 407 18.56 -26.67 1.07
N LYS A 408 17.65 -25.77 1.46
CA LYS A 408 17.75 -24.33 1.22
C LYS A 408 19.17 -23.92 1.58
N PRO A 409 19.96 -23.39 0.62
CA PRO A 409 21.32 -22.99 0.91
C PRO A 409 21.27 -22.02 2.09
N PRO A 410 22.11 -22.22 3.12
CA PRO A 410 22.07 -21.39 4.31
C PRO A 410 22.19 -19.92 3.88
N PRO A 411 21.33 -19.03 4.39
CA PRO A 411 21.32 -17.63 3.98
C PRO A 411 22.74 -17.06 4.07
N PRO A 412 23.17 -16.24 3.10
CA PRO A 412 24.52 -15.72 3.04
C PRO A 412 24.90 -15.14 4.40
N LYS A 413 25.90 -15.76 5.03
CA LYS A 413 26.30 -15.43 6.40
C LYS A 413 26.77 -13.97 6.44
N ARG A 414 25.88 -13.06 6.84
CA ARG A 414 26.20 -11.67 7.17
C ARG A 414 27.44 -11.71 8.07
N GLN A 415 28.52 -11.09 7.61
CA GLN A 415 29.84 -11.24 8.23
C GLN A 415 29.74 -10.82 9.70
N ARG A 416 29.90 -11.79 10.60
CA ARG A 416 29.68 -11.63 12.04
C ARG A 416 30.67 -10.58 12.56
N GLN A 417 30.19 -9.36 12.82
CA GLN A 417 31.02 -8.30 13.37
C GLN A 417 31.57 -8.73 14.74
N ALA A 418 32.74 -8.19 15.10
CA ALA A 418 33.27 -8.28 16.45
C ALA A 418 32.20 -7.82 17.47
N ARG A 419 32.26 -8.34 18.70
CA ARG A 419 31.24 -8.21 19.76
C ARG A 419 30.36 -6.94 19.63
N PRO A 420 29.02 -7.06 19.61
CA PRO A 420 28.15 -5.91 19.38
C PRO A 420 28.41 -4.84 20.43
N GLU A 421 28.80 -3.64 19.99
CA GLU A 421 28.91 -2.50 20.90
C GLU A 421 27.51 -2.08 21.39
N PRO A 422 27.39 -1.49 22.59
CA PRO A 422 26.14 -0.89 23.02
C PRO A 422 25.62 0.14 21.99
N LEU A 423 24.31 0.15 21.76
CA LEU A 423 23.68 1.07 20.82
C LEU A 423 24.04 2.52 21.15
N LYS A 424 24.66 3.24 20.22
CA LYS A 424 25.09 4.62 20.44
C LYS A 424 23.86 5.50 20.71
N ARG A 425 23.83 6.14 21.88
CA ARG A 425 22.74 7.04 22.28
C ARG A 425 22.76 8.34 21.48
N ASP A 426 21.57 8.84 21.22
CA ASP A 426 21.29 10.11 20.55
C ASP A 426 21.97 10.26 19.18
N ALA A 427 22.20 9.11 18.52
CA ALA A 427 22.75 8.96 17.19
C ALA A 427 21.74 8.22 16.30
N PRO A 428 21.64 8.59 15.01
CA PRO A 428 20.78 7.89 14.05
C PRO A 428 21.36 6.53 13.71
N HIS A 429 20.52 5.49 13.76
CA HIS A 429 20.84 4.15 13.25
C HIS A 429 19.76 3.77 12.24
N TRP A 430 20.12 3.08 11.17
CA TRP A 430 19.14 2.56 10.23
C TRP A 430 19.10 1.04 10.32
N ILE A 431 17.89 0.49 10.25
CA ILE A 431 17.68 -0.96 10.14
C ILE A 431 16.93 -1.25 8.84
N TYR A 432 17.10 -2.47 8.37
CA TYR A 432 16.40 -3.01 7.21
C TYR A 432 15.74 -4.31 7.62
N LEU A 433 14.41 -4.40 7.50
CA LEU A 433 13.67 -5.63 7.75
C LEU A 433 13.55 -6.44 6.46
N GLU A 434 14.06 -7.68 6.46
CA GLU A 434 13.81 -8.61 5.35
C GLU A 434 12.36 -9.10 5.34
N GLN A 435 11.79 -9.34 6.54
CA GLN A 435 10.40 -9.73 6.73
C GLN A 435 9.68 -8.62 7.50
N MET A 436 8.65 -8.05 6.88
CA MET A 436 7.82 -7.03 7.51
C MET A 436 6.79 -7.68 8.46
N PRO A 437 6.69 -7.23 9.72
CA PRO A 437 5.57 -7.60 10.60
C PRO A 437 4.22 -7.25 9.95
N GLY A 438 3.15 -7.95 10.31
CA GLY A 438 1.82 -7.73 9.70
C GLY A 438 1.36 -6.27 9.76
N GLU A 439 1.55 -5.57 10.88
CA GLU A 439 1.20 -4.15 11.01
C GLU A 439 2.09 -3.20 10.20
N LEU A 440 3.23 -3.68 9.69
CA LEU A 440 4.17 -2.92 8.87
C LEU A 440 4.26 -3.42 7.42
N GLN A 441 3.42 -4.37 7.00
CA GLN A 441 3.52 -5.02 5.68
C GLN A 441 3.43 -4.03 4.49
N ASP A 442 2.69 -2.93 4.66
CA ASP A 442 2.49 -1.90 3.64
C ASP A 442 3.53 -0.76 3.67
N PHE A 443 4.56 -0.89 4.51
CA PHE A 443 5.56 0.15 4.75
C PHE A 443 6.91 -0.22 4.12
N GLY A 444 7.80 0.76 3.97
CA GLY A 444 9.17 0.50 3.53
C GLY A 444 9.94 -0.39 4.52
N SER A 445 10.79 -1.29 4.03
CA SER A 445 11.63 -2.18 4.85
C SER A 445 12.74 -1.46 5.60
N GLU A 446 13.14 -0.28 5.14
CA GLU A 446 14.14 0.57 5.78
C GLU A 446 13.47 1.52 6.78
N THR A 447 14.03 1.63 7.99
CA THR A 447 13.61 2.62 8.98
C THR A 447 14.75 3.17 9.83
N LEU A 448 14.47 4.28 10.49
CA LEU A 448 15.36 4.99 11.39
C LEU A 448 15.05 4.57 12.83
N VAL A 449 16.10 4.17 13.53
CA VAL A 449 16.14 3.83 14.94
C VAL A 449 16.87 4.92 15.70
N LEU A 450 16.27 5.39 16.79
CA LEU A 450 16.90 6.34 17.70
C LEU A 450 16.89 5.81 19.14
N ALA A 451 18.08 5.57 19.67
CA ALA A 451 18.27 5.16 21.06
C ALA A 451 18.51 6.37 21.96
N SER A 452 17.84 6.45 23.11
CA SER A 452 18.07 7.54 24.06
C SER A 452 17.98 7.13 25.52
N ASP A 453 18.78 7.77 26.35
CA ASP A 453 18.69 7.74 27.82
C ASP A 453 17.80 8.87 28.37
N GLY A 454 17.42 9.84 27.53
CA GLY A 454 16.65 11.03 27.90
C GLY A 454 17.43 12.08 28.70
N ALA A 455 18.72 11.86 28.98
CA ALA A 455 19.52 12.72 29.84
C ALA A 455 20.35 13.75 29.06
N ARG A 456 20.89 13.38 27.89
CA ARG A 456 21.90 14.19 27.20
C ARG A 456 21.33 15.26 26.27
N LYS A 457 20.19 14.99 25.62
CA LYS A 457 19.57 15.88 24.63
C LYS A 457 18.08 16.12 24.91
N GLY A 458 17.72 16.44 26.15
CA GLY A 458 16.33 16.66 26.56
C GLY A 458 15.57 17.66 25.66
N ASP A 459 16.24 18.72 25.20
CA ASP A 459 15.67 19.72 24.30
C ASP A 459 15.26 19.14 22.94
N MET A 460 16.01 18.17 22.41
CA MET A 460 15.72 17.52 21.13
C MET A 460 14.46 16.66 21.23
N TYR A 461 14.34 15.86 22.30
CA TYR A 461 13.20 14.97 22.51
C TYR A 461 11.93 15.69 22.91
N SER A 462 12.04 16.76 23.70
CA SER A 462 10.90 17.62 24.03
C SER A 462 10.33 18.38 22.82
N GLN A 463 11.11 18.48 21.73
CA GLN A 463 10.72 19.09 20.47
C GLN A 463 10.25 18.08 19.42
N ALA A 464 10.33 16.77 19.68
CA ALA A 464 10.03 15.72 18.71
C ALA A 464 8.62 15.83 18.12
N GLU A 465 7.60 15.94 18.98
CA GLU A 465 6.21 16.08 18.57
C GLU A 465 5.98 17.39 17.80
N LYS A 466 6.61 18.49 18.24
CA LYS A 466 6.52 19.79 17.55
C LYS A 466 7.12 19.71 16.14
N ALA A 467 8.30 19.09 16.00
CA ALA A 467 8.94 18.89 14.70
C ALA A 467 8.10 17.99 13.79
N LEU A 468 7.52 16.92 14.33
CA LEU A 468 6.59 16.06 13.58
C LEU A 468 5.38 16.85 13.09
N ASN A 469 4.73 17.63 13.96
CA ASN A 469 3.61 18.51 13.57
C ASN A 469 4.00 19.53 12.48
N ILE A 470 5.22 20.09 12.54
CA ILE A 470 5.71 21.00 11.48
C ILE A 470 5.85 20.25 10.14
N MET A 471 6.27 18.98 10.17
CA MET A 471 6.55 18.17 8.98
C MET A 471 5.29 17.61 8.31
N ILE A 472 4.32 17.12 9.07
CA ILE A 472 3.11 16.47 8.53
C ILE A 472 1.82 17.26 8.75
N GLY A 473 1.88 18.41 9.43
CA GLY A 473 0.73 19.28 9.66
C GLY A 473 -0.40 18.59 10.43
N ASP A 474 -1.62 18.73 9.94
CA ASP A 474 -2.82 18.17 10.58
C ASP A 474 -2.83 16.63 10.58
N LEU A 475 -2.04 15.98 9.71
CA LEU A 475 -1.91 14.52 9.67
C LEU A 475 -1.18 13.94 10.88
N ALA A 476 -0.60 14.80 11.74
CA ALA A 476 0.02 14.35 12.98
C ALA A 476 -0.95 13.62 13.92
N SER A 477 -2.25 13.89 13.84
CA SER A 477 -3.25 13.15 14.63
C SER A 477 -3.46 11.70 14.19
N GLU A 478 -3.00 11.32 12.99
CA GLU A 478 -3.13 9.96 12.45
C GLU A 478 -1.93 9.08 12.82
N VAL A 479 -0.91 9.65 13.48
CA VAL A 479 0.29 8.93 13.88
C VAL A 479 -0.01 7.97 15.03
N GLN A 480 0.28 6.69 14.81
CA GLN A 480 0.04 5.64 15.78
C GLN A 480 1.33 5.29 16.53
N CYS A 481 1.26 5.19 17.86
CA CYS A 481 2.38 4.79 18.70
C CYS A 481 2.13 3.40 19.29
N HIS A 482 2.98 2.44 18.95
CA HIS A 482 2.91 1.05 19.41
C HIS A 482 4.07 0.74 20.34
N ASP A 483 3.79 0.63 21.62
CA ASP A 483 4.80 0.33 22.64
C ASP A 483 5.06 -1.18 22.74
N ASP A 484 6.32 -1.61 22.61
CA ASP A 484 6.68 -3.03 22.67
C ASP A 484 7.91 -3.27 23.56
N PRO A 485 7.73 -3.22 24.90
CA PRO A 485 8.84 -3.41 25.84
C PRO A 485 9.40 -4.83 25.84
N ASN A 486 8.67 -5.82 25.31
CA ASN A 486 9.01 -7.24 25.39
C ASN A 486 9.29 -7.88 24.03
N TRP A 487 9.30 -7.10 22.95
CA TRP A 487 9.51 -7.55 21.57
C TRP A 487 8.49 -8.61 21.13
N LYS A 488 7.26 -8.49 21.64
CA LYS A 488 6.18 -9.44 21.36
C LYS A 488 5.33 -9.02 20.17
N LYS A 489 5.18 -7.72 19.95
CA LYS A 489 4.36 -7.17 18.88
C LYS A 489 5.15 -7.04 17.59
N PHE A 490 6.43 -6.68 17.68
CA PHE A 490 7.33 -6.54 16.53
C PHE A 490 8.60 -7.36 16.75
N PRO A 491 8.52 -8.70 16.78
CA PRO A 491 9.67 -9.56 17.02
C PRO A 491 10.78 -9.39 15.96
N GLU A 492 10.42 -9.10 14.71
CA GLU A 492 11.34 -8.85 13.59
C GLU A 492 12.16 -7.56 13.82
N VAL A 493 11.51 -6.50 14.32
CA VAL A 493 12.20 -5.25 14.73
C VAL A 493 13.17 -5.54 15.88
N GLY A 494 12.73 -6.33 16.88
CA GLY A 494 13.59 -6.77 17.97
C GLY A 494 14.80 -7.59 17.49
N ALA A 495 14.61 -8.46 16.49
CA ALA A 495 15.67 -9.25 15.90
C ALA A 495 16.76 -8.38 15.23
N GLU A 496 16.36 -7.38 14.43
CA GLU A 496 17.32 -6.45 13.81
C GLU A 496 18.00 -5.54 14.86
N LEU A 497 17.27 -5.09 15.88
CA LEU A 497 17.88 -4.32 17.00
C LEU A 497 18.94 -5.14 17.74
N LYS A 498 18.75 -6.46 17.86
CA LYS A 498 19.74 -7.37 18.46
C LYS A 498 21.02 -7.49 17.64
N LEU A 499 20.97 -7.22 16.34
CA LEU A 499 22.17 -7.14 15.50
C LEU A 499 22.97 -5.86 15.77
N LEU A 500 22.27 -4.77 16.11
CA LEU A 500 22.92 -3.50 16.45
C LEU A 500 23.48 -3.47 17.87
N ALA A 501 22.84 -4.14 18.82
CA ALA A 501 23.29 -4.19 20.21
C ALA A 501 22.93 -5.51 20.91
N GLU A 502 23.85 -6.04 21.72
CA GLU A 502 23.66 -7.31 22.43
C GLU A 502 22.55 -7.23 23.48
N LYS A 503 22.41 -6.06 24.13
CA LYS A 503 21.45 -5.85 25.20
C LYS A 503 20.04 -5.65 24.64
N LYS A 504 19.09 -6.46 25.10
CA LYS A 504 17.66 -6.24 24.84
C LYS A 504 17.19 -4.97 25.55
N GLU A 505 16.62 -4.05 24.80
CA GLU A 505 16.05 -2.81 25.33
C GLU A 505 14.61 -2.62 24.84
N CYS A 506 13.79 -2.00 25.69
CA CYS A 506 12.41 -1.67 25.33
C CYS A 506 12.37 -0.67 24.17
N PHE A 507 11.44 -0.84 23.24
CA PHE A 507 11.26 0.10 22.14
C PHE A 507 9.79 0.46 21.90
N THR A 508 9.58 1.54 21.16
CA THR A 508 8.29 1.98 20.65
C THR A 508 8.42 2.15 19.13
N VAL A 509 7.44 1.62 18.39
CA VAL A 509 7.30 1.83 16.95
C VAL A 509 6.26 2.92 16.72
N VAL A 510 6.58 3.92 15.93
CA VAL A 510 5.65 4.99 15.55
C VAL A 510 5.39 4.90 14.06
N ILE A 511 4.12 4.88 13.67
CA ILE A 511 3.66 4.62 12.31
C ILE A 511 2.86 5.84 11.81
N SER A 512 3.13 6.28 10.58
CA SER A 512 2.30 7.22 9.83
C SER A 512 1.73 6.49 8.60
N PRO A 513 0.49 5.98 8.68
CA PRO A 513 -0.16 5.26 7.58
C PRO A 513 -0.21 6.10 6.29
N THR A 514 -0.55 7.38 6.43
CA THR A 514 -0.75 8.33 5.32
C THR A 514 0.52 8.63 4.55
N ARG A 515 1.68 8.65 5.24
CA ARG A 515 3.00 8.79 4.59
C ARG A 515 3.64 7.46 4.24
N CYS A 516 3.04 6.33 4.64
CA CYS A 516 3.61 4.99 4.57
C CYS A 516 5.04 4.95 5.16
N LEU A 517 5.24 5.64 6.28
CA LEU A 517 6.51 5.73 7.01
C LEU A 517 6.36 5.24 8.45
N TRP A 518 7.45 4.79 9.04
CA TRP A 518 7.49 4.37 10.44
C TRP A 518 8.87 4.64 11.03
N GLY A 519 8.98 4.76 12.35
CA GLY A 519 10.24 5.02 13.06
C GLY A 519 10.29 4.28 14.40
N VAL A 520 11.50 4.00 14.89
CA VAL A 520 11.70 3.23 16.12
C VAL A 520 12.47 4.05 17.15
N GLY A 521 11.95 4.09 18.38
CA GLY A 521 12.62 4.71 19.53
C GLY A 521 12.97 3.68 20.58
N VAL A 522 14.21 3.68 21.07
CA VAL A 522 14.72 2.68 22.03
C VAL A 522 15.10 3.35 23.35
N SER A 523 14.47 2.93 24.45
CA SER A 523 14.76 3.41 25.81
C SER A 523 14.06 2.58 26.88
N MET A 524 14.68 2.47 28.05
CA MET A 524 14.07 1.81 29.22
C MET A 524 12.88 2.61 29.79
N LYS A 525 12.83 3.92 29.55
CA LYS A 525 11.74 4.80 30.01
C LYS A 525 10.70 5.01 28.91
N ARG A 526 9.44 4.66 29.17
CA ARG A 526 8.32 4.79 28.20
C ARG A 526 8.22 6.14 27.50
N PRO A 527 8.15 7.27 28.21
CA PRO A 527 8.04 8.56 27.54
C PRO A 527 9.25 8.88 26.65
N VAL A 528 10.44 8.44 27.04
CA VAL A 528 11.68 8.70 26.29
C VAL A 528 11.71 7.90 24.98
N ARG A 529 11.37 6.61 25.00
CA ARG A 529 11.31 5.81 23.76
C ARG A 529 10.22 6.28 22.81
N GLN A 530 9.08 6.73 23.31
CA GLN A 530 8.03 7.29 22.47
C GLN A 530 8.48 8.59 21.79
N GLN A 531 9.09 9.52 22.54
CA GLN A 531 9.63 10.76 21.97
C GLN A 531 10.75 10.49 20.95
N ALA A 532 11.63 9.53 21.23
CA ALA A 532 12.67 9.11 20.30
C ALA A 532 12.08 8.54 19.00
N ALA A 533 11.00 7.75 19.09
CA ALA A 533 10.33 7.17 17.93
C ALA A 533 9.62 8.24 17.09
N MET A 534 8.95 9.22 17.73
CA MET A 534 8.35 10.37 17.03
C MET A 534 9.40 11.21 16.30
N LEU A 535 10.54 11.45 16.95
CA LEU A 535 11.66 12.16 16.31
C LEU A 535 12.20 11.38 15.12
N ALA A 536 12.33 10.06 15.24
CA ALA A 536 12.77 9.21 14.14
C ALA A 536 11.81 9.28 12.93
N LEU A 537 10.50 9.25 13.17
CA LEU A 537 9.50 9.43 12.13
C LEU A 537 9.57 10.84 11.51
N ALA A 538 9.68 11.91 12.32
CA ALA A 538 9.76 13.28 11.82
C ALA A 538 10.96 13.48 10.87
N VAL A 539 12.10 12.90 11.22
CA VAL A 539 13.31 12.92 10.41
C VAL A 539 13.12 12.14 9.11
N GLN A 540 12.46 10.98 9.14
CA GLN A 540 12.13 10.26 7.91
C GLN A 540 11.21 11.02 6.98
N VAL A 541 10.19 11.68 7.52
CA VAL A 541 9.31 12.53 6.71
C VAL A 541 10.13 13.61 6.01
N ALA A 542 11.03 14.29 6.74
CA ALA A 542 11.90 15.32 6.18
C ALA A 542 12.80 14.79 5.06
N LEU A 543 13.41 13.61 5.25
CA LEU A 543 14.23 12.96 4.22
C LEU A 543 13.39 12.58 3.01
N GLN A 544 12.18 12.05 3.22
CA GLN A 544 11.26 11.68 2.16
C GLN A 544 10.80 12.91 1.35
N THR A 545 10.48 14.03 2.02
CA THR A 545 10.16 15.32 1.40
C THR A 545 11.31 15.79 0.51
N LYS A 546 12.55 15.74 1.02
CA LYS A 546 13.74 16.08 0.25
C LYS A 546 13.95 15.18 -0.98
N GLU A 547 13.70 13.89 -0.86
CA GLU A 547 13.82 12.92 -1.97
C GLU A 547 12.78 13.16 -3.07
N MET A 548 11.61 13.69 -2.71
CA MET A 548 10.57 14.09 -3.66
C MET A 548 10.89 15.43 -4.34
N GLY A 549 11.97 16.10 -3.96
CA GLY A 549 12.35 17.43 -4.47
C GLY A 549 11.54 18.57 -3.85
N GLU A 550 10.79 18.29 -2.79
CA GLU A 550 10.04 19.30 -2.04
C GLU A 550 10.97 20.00 -1.03
N GLU A 551 10.65 21.26 -0.72
CA GLU A 551 11.37 22.02 0.30
C GLU A 551 10.97 21.51 1.69
N ILE A 552 11.96 21.16 2.51
CA ILE A 552 11.72 20.74 3.89
C ILE A 552 11.17 21.95 4.67
N PRO A 553 10.04 21.82 5.39
CA PRO A 553 9.50 22.90 6.23
C PRO A 553 10.53 23.50 7.18
N ASP A 554 10.42 24.80 7.47
CA ASP A 554 11.36 25.52 8.32
C ASP A 554 11.41 24.93 9.75
N LEU A 555 12.53 24.29 10.08
CA LEU A 555 12.83 23.72 11.39
C LEU A 555 13.53 24.70 12.34
N SER A 556 13.57 26.01 12.03
CA SER A 556 14.16 27.04 12.91
C SER A 556 13.59 27.00 14.34
N ALA A 557 12.31 26.64 14.46
CA ALA A 557 11.61 26.51 15.73
C ALA A 557 11.99 25.25 16.54
N THR A 558 12.77 24.34 15.93
CA THR A 558 13.26 23.07 16.48
C THR A 558 14.69 22.77 16.00
N LYS A 559 15.62 23.72 16.22
CA LYS A 559 17.00 23.65 15.71
C LYS A 559 17.72 22.33 16.03
N ALA A 560 17.52 21.77 17.23
CA ALA A 560 18.17 20.51 17.62
C ALA A 560 17.76 19.34 16.71
N VAL A 561 16.53 19.36 16.18
CA VAL A 561 16.02 18.37 15.22
C VAL A 561 16.63 18.59 13.83
N ALA A 562 16.81 19.85 13.41
CA ALA A 562 17.49 20.16 12.15
C ALA A 562 18.95 19.67 12.14
N ASP A 563 19.70 19.91 13.23
CA ASP A 563 21.07 19.41 13.37
C ASP A 563 21.11 17.86 13.36
N PHE A 564 20.10 17.20 13.93
CA PHE A 564 19.99 15.75 13.93
C PHE A 564 19.62 15.17 12.55
N LEU A 565 18.77 15.87 11.78
CA LEU A 565 18.38 15.48 10.41
C LEU A 565 19.60 15.35 9.49
N GLU A 566 20.55 16.28 9.56
CA GLU A 566 21.80 16.21 8.78
C GLU A 566 22.61 14.95 9.14
N GLY A 567 22.72 14.64 10.44
CA GLY A 567 23.38 13.42 10.91
C GLY A 567 22.68 12.15 10.45
N ALA A 568 21.35 12.15 10.44
CA ALA A 568 20.55 11.00 9.98
C ALA A 568 20.69 10.77 8.49
N GLN A 569 20.74 11.85 7.69
CA GLN A 569 21.03 11.77 6.27
C GLN A 569 22.42 11.18 6.01
N ALA A 570 23.45 11.70 6.68
CA ALA A 570 24.82 11.19 6.52
C ALA A 570 24.93 9.71 6.88
N ALA A 571 24.29 9.28 7.98
CA ALA A 571 24.25 7.87 8.39
C ALA A 571 23.51 6.98 7.37
N ARG A 572 22.47 7.51 6.70
CA ARG A 572 21.76 6.79 5.63
C ARG A 572 22.65 6.62 4.40
N ASP A 573 23.29 7.71 3.97
CA ASP A 573 24.16 7.74 2.80
C ASP A 573 25.37 6.81 2.95
N GLU A 574 25.87 6.61 4.17
CA GLU A 574 26.94 5.64 4.47
C GLU A 574 26.48 4.18 4.29
N LEU A 575 25.20 3.89 4.50
CA LEU A 575 24.64 2.53 4.38
C LEU A 575 24.24 2.16 2.95
N LEU A 576 23.79 3.12 2.13
CA LEU A 576 23.32 2.85 0.76
C LEU A 576 24.31 2.07 -0.14
N PRO A 577 25.63 2.29 -0.10
CA PRO A 577 26.59 1.51 -0.89
C PRO A 577 26.57 0.01 -0.54
N SER A 578 26.27 -0.34 0.71
CA SER A 578 26.26 -1.74 1.17
C SER A 578 25.03 -2.52 0.69
N PHE A 579 23.90 -1.83 0.47
CA PHE A 579 22.67 -2.45 -0.01
C PHE A 579 22.60 -2.55 -1.55
N ARG A 580 23.24 -1.62 -2.28
CA ARG A 580 23.22 -1.62 -3.76
C ARG A 580 24.25 -2.58 -4.40
N GLY A 581 25.16 -3.15 -3.61
CA GLY A 581 26.31 -3.91 -4.13
C GLY A 581 26.10 -5.42 -4.32
N ASN A 582 24.93 -5.97 -3.99
CA ASN A 582 24.69 -7.42 -3.96
C ASN A 582 23.57 -7.92 -4.91
N ASN A 583 23.07 -7.07 -5.81
CA ASN A 583 22.13 -7.49 -6.87
C ASN A 583 22.85 -7.72 -8.20
#